data_AF-G8XRW4-F1
#
_entry.id   AF-G8XRW4-F1
#
_cell.length_a   1.000
_cell.length_b   1.000
_cell.length_c   1.000
_cell.angle_alpha   90.00
_cell.angle_beta   90.00
_cell.angle_gamma   90.00
#
_symmetry.space_group_name_H-M   'P 1'
#
loop_
_entity.id
_entity.type
_entity.pdbx_description
1 polymer ?
#
loop_
_entity_poly.entity_id
_entity_poly.type
_entity_poly.pdbx_seq_one_letter_code
_entity_poly.pdbx_strand_id
1 'polypeptide(L)'
;KKMENGKAEINCLEQKVIHRVSSADKVTLQDIARESVGTICEKMHRLPEEYLEELKNGLRVILEGGNGSQHREEFFILQKFVQGRTDLTAKTLVRAHRVQLEILVAINTGIQGFLHPSISLSQNSLIEIFGYKRCRNIACQNQLPADDCTCEICNNTSGFCNLCMCVICNKFDFEVNTCRWIGCDLCSHWTHTDCAIRQQLICMGPSSKSGAGPSEMVFRCQACNRTSELLGWVKDVFQHCAPSWDGEALTRELDYVSRIFHGSKDPRGRKLFWKCDDLKEKLKSKKIDSKAACRAILIFFQELEVDSAKGLENGESGRLIAPQDACNRIAEVVQEAIRKMEIVADEKMRMFKKARMALEACDRELADKYREVAELKMERQKRKVQIEELEKIVRLKNAEADMFQLKANEAKREAERLQRIALAKQDKSEEEFTSNYLKQRLNEAEAEKQYLYEKIKLQETSRASQSSNGGDPSQMLMYSKIHDLLYSAPPKPDTQGHPFRTNP
;
A
#
# COMPACT_ATOMS: atom_id res chain seq x y z
N LYS A 1 7.94 -33.97 63.39
CA LYS A 1 7.28 -35.23 62.95
C LYS A 1 6.88 -35.05 61.48
N LYS A 2 7.47 -35.87 60.58
CA LYS A 2 7.18 -36.10 59.14
C LYS A 2 7.18 -34.86 58.22
N MET A 3 8.19 -34.61 57.39
CA MET A 3 8.52 -35.24 56.09
C MET A 3 7.33 -35.45 55.16
N GLU A 4 7.29 -34.72 54.04
CA GLU A 4 7.40 -35.34 52.71
C GLU A 4 7.78 -34.33 51.62
N ASN A 5 8.37 -34.90 50.57
CA ASN A 5 9.24 -34.32 49.56
C ASN A 5 8.52 -34.35 48.21
N GLY A 6 8.77 -33.40 47.30
CA GLY A 6 8.22 -33.45 45.94
C GLY A 6 8.82 -32.42 44.99
N LYS A 7 9.79 -32.87 44.18
CA LYS A 7 10.37 -32.16 43.03
C LYS A 7 9.40 -32.13 41.83
N ALA A 8 9.36 -31.01 41.10
CA ALA A 8 9.10 -30.91 39.65
C ALA A 8 9.42 -29.46 39.24
N GLU A 9 10.49 -29.16 38.50
CA GLU A 9 10.71 -29.28 37.06
C GLU A 9 11.07 -27.88 36.54
N ILE A 10 12.31 -27.76 36.08
CA ILE A 10 12.88 -26.58 35.43
C ILE A 10 12.32 -26.56 34.01
N ASN A 11 11.50 -25.56 33.68
CA ASN A 11 11.15 -25.26 32.30
C ASN A 11 11.79 -23.92 31.89
N CYS A 12 12.73 -24.05 30.96
CA CYS A 12 13.40 -23.00 30.22
C CYS A 12 12.36 -22.10 29.54
N LEU A 13 12.20 -20.88 30.02
CA LEU A 13 11.46 -19.84 29.29
C LEU A 13 12.38 -19.30 28.21
N GLU A 14 12.17 -19.74 26.98
CA GLU A 14 12.63 -19.07 25.77
C GLU A 14 12.16 -17.62 25.79
N GLN A 15 13.11 -16.74 26.06
CA GLN A 15 12.92 -15.31 26.05
C GLN A 15 12.74 -14.87 24.59
N LYS A 16 11.49 -14.81 24.12
CA LYS A 16 11.13 -14.14 22.86
C LYS A 16 11.64 -12.70 22.94
N VAL A 17 12.63 -12.38 22.11
CA VAL A 17 13.16 -11.04 21.94
C VAL A 17 12.06 -10.18 21.31
N ILE A 18 11.31 -9.46 22.16
CA ILE A 18 10.43 -8.39 21.73
C ILE A 18 11.34 -7.23 21.32
N HIS A 19 11.51 -7.02 20.01
CA HIS A 19 12.07 -5.79 19.48
C HIS A 19 11.15 -4.63 19.89
N ARG A 20 11.48 -3.96 21.01
CA ARG A 20 10.81 -2.73 21.42
C ARG A 20 11.19 -1.62 20.44
N VAL A 21 10.30 -1.36 19.48
CA VAL A 21 10.33 -0.16 18.64
C VAL A 21 10.23 1.07 19.56
N SER A 22 11.19 1.99 19.46
CA SER A 22 11.16 3.26 20.19
C SER A 22 9.89 4.04 19.83
N SER A 23 9.25 4.71 20.79
CA SER A 23 8.00 5.46 20.56
C SER A 23 8.14 6.57 19.51
N ALA A 24 9.36 7.02 19.23
CA ALA A 24 9.68 8.03 18.23
C ALA A 24 9.66 7.52 16.77
N ASP A 25 9.70 6.21 16.55
CA ASP A 25 9.74 5.59 15.21
C ASP A 25 8.37 5.05 14.74
N LYS A 26 7.31 5.25 15.54
CA LYS A 26 5.95 4.77 15.21
C LYS A 26 5.32 5.66 14.13
N VAL A 27 4.80 5.03 13.09
CA VAL A 27 4.04 5.69 12.02
C VAL A 27 2.55 5.55 12.30
N THR A 28 1.80 6.66 12.27
CA THR A 28 0.34 6.66 12.43
C THR A 28 -0.39 6.87 11.09
N LEU A 29 -1.70 6.63 11.07
CA LEU A 29 -2.55 6.93 9.90
C LEU A 29 -2.53 8.42 9.53
N GLN A 30 -2.42 9.32 10.52
CA GLN A 30 -2.30 10.75 10.26
C GLN A 30 -0.97 11.10 9.61
N ASP A 31 0.13 10.45 10.02
CA ASP A 31 1.44 10.66 9.41
C ASP A 31 1.43 10.19 7.95
N ILE A 32 0.83 9.03 7.67
CA ILE A 32 0.66 8.52 6.30
C ILE A 32 -0.13 9.53 5.44
N ALA A 33 -1.20 10.10 6.00
CA ALA A 33 -2.05 11.04 5.30
C ALA A 33 -1.37 12.42 5.05
N ARG A 34 -0.51 12.88 5.96
CA ARG A 34 0.07 14.24 5.94
C ARG A 34 1.50 14.33 5.42
N GLU A 35 2.39 13.41 5.79
CA GLU A 35 3.82 13.50 5.52
C GLU A 35 4.19 13.01 4.11
N SER A 36 5.35 13.45 3.61
CA SER A 36 5.83 13.09 2.26
C SER A 36 5.92 11.58 2.06
N VAL A 37 5.70 11.12 0.81
CA VAL A 37 5.74 9.69 0.48
C VAL A 37 7.07 9.05 0.89
N GLY A 38 8.20 9.72 0.60
CA GLY A 38 9.55 9.21 0.88
C GLY A 38 9.82 9.03 2.37
N THR A 39 9.47 10.02 3.20
CA THR A 39 9.69 9.97 4.66
C THR A 39 8.97 8.79 5.30
N ILE A 40 7.69 8.61 4.96
CA ILE A 40 6.88 7.51 5.50
C ILE A 40 7.36 6.17 4.95
N CYS A 41 7.73 6.11 3.66
CA CYS A 41 8.27 4.90 3.06
C CYS A 41 9.52 4.41 3.81
N GLU A 42 10.47 5.29 4.12
CA GLU A 42 11.68 4.95 4.89
C GLU A 42 11.37 4.48 6.31
N LYS A 43 10.43 5.14 7.01
CA LYS A 43 9.98 4.70 8.34
C LYS A 43 9.31 3.32 8.28
N MET A 44 8.44 3.08 7.30
CA MET A 44 7.70 1.82 7.17
C MET A 44 8.59 0.62 6.85
N HIS A 45 9.68 0.77 6.10
CA HIS A 45 10.63 -0.31 5.85
C HIS A 45 11.33 -0.83 7.11
N ARG A 46 11.32 -0.05 8.21
CA ARG A 46 11.93 -0.42 9.50
C ARG A 46 10.92 -1.02 10.48
N LEU A 47 9.63 -1.02 10.13
CA LEU A 47 8.55 -1.48 11.00
C LEU A 47 8.25 -2.97 10.76
N PRO A 48 7.90 -3.75 11.80
CA PRO A 48 7.45 -5.14 11.65
C PRO A 48 6.14 -5.24 10.87
N GLU A 49 5.95 -6.34 10.13
CA GLU A 49 4.74 -6.58 9.33
C GLU A 49 3.47 -6.60 10.19
N GLU A 50 3.55 -7.10 11.43
CA GLU A 50 2.43 -7.13 12.36
C GLU A 50 1.91 -5.72 12.65
N TYR A 51 2.81 -4.74 12.78
CA TYR A 51 2.44 -3.35 13.02
C TYR A 51 1.83 -2.70 11.77
N LEU A 52 2.29 -3.09 10.58
CA LEU A 52 1.71 -2.64 9.32
C LEU A 52 0.27 -3.14 9.15
N GLU A 53 0.00 -4.38 9.54
CA GLU A 53 -1.36 -4.93 9.57
C GLU A 53 -2.22 -4.29 10.67
N GLU A 54 -1.66 -3.94 11.83
CA GLU A 54 -2.35 -3.13 12.85
C GLU A 54 -2.81 -1.78 12.28
N LEU A 55 -1.98 -1.10 11.49
CA LEU A 55 -2.36 0.15 10.82
C LEU A 55 -3.52 -0.04 9.85
N LYS A 56 -3.49 -1.10 9.02
CA LYS A 56 -4.61 -1.43 8.13
C LYS A 56 -5.88 -1.74 8.91
N ASN A 57 -5.78 -2.50 10.00
CA ASN A 57 -6.90 -2.80 10.89
C ASN A 57 -7.49 -1.53 11.52
N GLY A 58 -6.64 -0.61 12.00
CA GLY A 58 -7.08 0.68 12.51
C GLY A 58 -7.90 1.46 11.48
N LEU A 59 -7.44 1.53 10.23
CA LEU A 59 -8.19 2.19 9.17
C LEU A 59 -9.48 1.45 8.78
N ARG A 60 -9.49 0.11 8.80
CA ARG A 60 -10.71 -0.69 8.59
C ARG A 60 -11.79 -0.27 9.59
N VAL A 61 -11.46 -0.21 10.87
CA VAL A 61 -12.40 0.18 11.94
C VAL A 61 -12.95 1.59 11.72
N ILE A 62 -12.09 2.55 11.35
CA ILE A 62 -12.52 3.93 11.04
C ILE A 62 -13.51 3.96 9.88
N LEU A 63 -13.23 3.20 8.81
CA LEU A 63 -14.08 3.13 7.62
C LEU A 63 -15.40 2.36 7.83
N GLU A 64 -15.48 1.48 8.84
CA GLU A 64 -16.65 0.64 9.08
C GLU A 64 -17.83 1.46 9.60
N GLY A 65 -17.55 2.60 10.25
CA GLY A 65 -18.57 3.54 10.71
C GLY A 65 -19.48 2.99 11.81
N GLY A 66 -19.25 1.78 12.32
CA GLY A 66 -20.06 1.12 13.35
C GLY A 66 -20.01 1.79 14.73
N ASN A 67 -18.98 2.60 15.00
CA ASN A 67 -18.70 3.16 16.32
C ASN A 67 -19.04 4.68 16.47
N GLY A 68 -19.96 5.23 15.65
CA GLY A 68 -20.56 6.56 15.87
C GLY A 68 -19.91 7.74 15.13
N SER A 69 -20.25 8.98 15.55
CA SER A 69 -19.87 10.23 14.87
C SER A 69 -18.36 10.50 14.81
N GLN A 70 -17.60 10.00 15.78
CA GLN A 70 -16.15 10.23 15.91
C GLN A 70 -15.35 9.62 14.75
N HIS A 71 -15.61 8.37 14.37
CA HIS A 71 -14.89 7.73 13.26
C HIS A 71 -15.21 8.36 11.90
N ARG A 72 -16.43 8.86 11.73
CA ARG A 72 -16.81 9.59 10.51
C ARG A 72 -16.04 10.90 10.40
N GLU A 73 -15.86 11.62 11.52
CA GLU A 73 -15.05 12.83 11.58
C GLU A 73 -13.57 12.52 11.34
N GLU A 74 -13.04 11.48 11.98
CA GLU A 74 -11.65 11.04 11.78
C GLU A 74 -11.38 10.66 10.32
N PHE A 75 -12.27 9.88 9.70
CA PHE A 75 -12.16 9.55 8.27
C PHE A 75 -12.15 10.81 7.41
N PHE A 76 -13.06 11.75 7.67
CA PHE A 76 -13.14 13.00 6.92
C PHE A 76 -11.85 13.83 7.05
N ILE A 77 -11.27 13.87 8.24
CA ILE A 77 -9.98 14.52 8.51
C ILE A 77 -8.85 13.86 7.70
N LEU A 78 -8.73 12.53 7.74
CA LEU A 78 -7.73 11.79 6.96
C LEU A 78 -7.89 12.03 5.45
N GLN A 79 -9.12 11.94 4.95
CA GLN A 79 -9.42 12.15 3.54
C GLN A 79 -9.06 13.58 3.11
N LYS A 80 -9.35 14.59 3.95
CA LYS A 80 -8.97 15.98 3.69
C LYS A 80 -7.44 16.16 3.61
N PHE A 81 -6.66 15.49 4.47
CA PHE A 81 -5.20 15.56 4.37
C PHE A 81 -4.69 14.94 3.08
N VAL A 82 -5.19 13.77 2.70
CA VAL A 82 -4.78 13.10 1.46
C VAL A 82 -5.16 13.94 0.23
N GLN A 83 -6.37 14.50 0.18
CA GLN A 83 -6.84 15.33 -0.94
C GLN A 83 -6.12 16.69 -1.02
N GLY A 84 -5.65 17.21 0.11
CA GLY A 84 -4.88 18.47 0.16
C GLY A 84 -3.43 18.34 -0.32
N ARG A 85 -2.95 17.13 -0.59
CA ARG A 85 -1.55 16.89 -0.96
C ARG A 85 -1.32 16.91 -2.46
N THR A 86 -0.53 17.87 -2.91
CA THR A 86 -0.13 18.01 -4.32
C THR A 86 1.06 17.11 -4.69
N ASP A 87 1.81 16.60 -3.71
CA ASP A 87 2.94 15.71 -3.95
C ASP A 87 2.52 14.28 -4.30
N LEU A 88 1.25 13.89 -4.11
CA LEU A 88 0.71 12.57 -4.44
C LEU A 88 0.44 12.45 -5.95
N THR A 89 1.48 12.13 -6.71
CA THR A 89 1.44 11.92 -8.16
C THR A 89 1.82 10.48 -8.50
N ALA A 90 1.52 10.02 -9.71
CA ALA A 90 1.92 8.68 -10.15
C ALA A 90 3.44 8.44 -10.00
N LYS A 91 4.27 9.47 -10.25
CA LYS A 91 5.73 9.41 -10.13
C LYS A 91 6.21 9.23 -8.69
N THR A 92 5.57 9.90 -7.73
CA THR A 92 5.94 9.79 -6.31
C THR A 92 5.38 8.53 -5.68
N LEU A 93 4.15 8.15 -6.01
CA LEU A 93 3.49 6.95 -5.48
C LEU A 93 4.15 5.63 -5.91
N VAL A 94 4.84 5.60 -7.06
CA VAL A 94 5.68 4.45 -7.47
C VAL A 94 6.74 4.11 -6.42
N ARG A 95 7.20 5.10 -5.65
CA ARG A 95 8.20 4.93 -4.59
C ARG A 95 7.59 4.66 -3.21
N ALA A 96 6.27 4.63 -3.09
CA ALA A 96 5.59 4.40 -1.82
C ALA A 96 5.78 2.95 -1.35
N HIS A 97 5.80 2.75 -0.04
CA HIS A 97 5.71 1.42 0.52
C HIS A 97 4.35 0.78 0.15
N ARG A 98 4.30 -0.54 -0.07
CA ARG A 98 3.09 -1.23 -0.56
C ARG A 98 1.87 -0.98 0.34
N VAL A 99 2.05 -1.07 1.65
CA VAL A 99 0.99 -0.83 2.66
C VAL A 99 0.61 0.66 2.74
N GLN A 100 1.58 1.57 2.57
CA GLN A 100 1.32 3.00 2.52
C GLN A 100 0.36 3.34 1.38
N LEU A 101 0.60 2.75 0.21
CA LEU A 101 -0.24 2.95 -0.96
C LEU A 101 -1.65 2.39 -0.78
N GLU A 102 -1.81 1.21 -0.16
CA GLU A 102 -3.14 0.65 0.18
C GLU A 102 -3.92 1.57 1.09
N ILE A 103 -3.26 2.08 2.14
CA ILE A 103 -3.85 3.01 3.10
C ILE A 103 -4.27 4.31 2.38
N LEU A 104 -3.41 4.89 1.55
CA LEU A 104 -3.72 6.10 0.78
C LEU A 104 -4.90 5.88 -0.18
N VAL A 105 -4.94 4.74 -0.88
CA VAL A 105 -6.05 4.39 -1.79
C VAL A 105 -7.34 4.19 -1.00
N ALA A 106 -7.30 3.48 0.13
CA ALA A 106 -8.46 3.25 0.99
C ALA A 106 -9.01 4.56 1.57
N ILE A 107 -8.14 5.47 2.02
CA ILE A 107 -8.53 6.81 2.48
C ILE A 107 -9.15 7.62 1.34
N ASN A 108 -8.50 7.65 0.17
CA ASN A 108 -8.97 8.45 -0.96
C ASN A 108 -10.34 7.96 -1.48
N THR A 109 -10.52 6.65 -1.56
CA THR A 109 -11.74 6.04 -2.11
C THR A 109 -12.85 5.82 -1.09
N GLY A 110 -12.50 5.71 0.20
CA GLY A 110 -13.41 5.30 1.27
C GLY A 110 -13.76 3.81 1.25
N ILE A 111 -12.93 2.96 0.64
CA ILE A 111 -13.22 1.53 0.42
C ILE A 111 -12.26 0.66 1.23
N GLN A 112 -12.80 -0.10 2.19
CA GLN A 112 -12.03 -1.02 3.05
C GLN A 112 -11.40 -2.19 2.29
N GLY A 113 -12.02 -2.60 1.17
CA GLY A 113 -11.57 -3.74 0.38
C GLY A 113 -10.10 -3.66 -0.04
N PHE A 114 -9.55 -2.45 -0.24
CA PHE A 114 -8.13 -2.26 -0.58
C PHE A 114 -7.16 -2.63 0.54
N LEU A 115 -7.65 -2.79 1.77
CA LEU A 115 -6.83 -3.18 2.91
C LEU A 115 -6.85 -4.71 3.10
N HIS A 116 -7.81 -5.42 2.51
CA HIS A 116 -8.06 -6.83 2.80
C HIS A 116 -6.95 -7.75 2.25
N PRO A 117 -6.42 -8.70 3.02
CA PRO A 117 -5.29 -9.54 2.60
C PRO A 117 -5.52 -10.38 1.34
N SER A 118 -6.77 -10.73 1.04
CA SER A 118 -7.12 -11.50 -0.18
C SER A 118 -7.15 -10.67 -1.46
N ILE A 119 -7.06 -9.33 -1.37
CA ILE A 119 -7.11 -8.45 -2.52
C ILE A 119 -5.68 -8.19 -3.02
N SER A 120 -5.33 -8.85 -4.12
CA SER A 120 -4.01 -8.75 -4.75
C SER A 120 -4.04 -7.85 -5.99
N LEU A 121 -4.03 -6.52 -5.78
CA LEU A 121 -3.83 -5.56 -6.87
C LEU A 121 -2.35 -5.24 -7.06
N SER A 122 -1.96 -4.99 -8.31
CA SER A 122 -0.61 -4.52 -8.63
C SER A 122 -0.39 -3.09 -8.11
N GLN A 123 0.87 -2.72 -7.84
CA GLN A 123 1.22 -1.36 -7.42
C GLN A 123 0.75 -0.32 -8.45
N ASN A 124 0.90 -0.61 -9.75
CA ASN A 124 0.44 0.27 -10.82
C ASN A 124 -1.09 0.42 -10.83
N SER A 125 -1.84 -0.66 -10.63
CA SER A 125 -3.31 -0.61 -10.55
C SER A 125 -3.77 0.28 -9.39
N LEU A 126 -3.12 0.20 -8.23
CA LEU A 126 -3.43 1.06 -7.07
C LEU A 126 -3.12 2.53 -7.35
N ILE A 127 -2.02 2.84 -8.04
CA ILE A 127 -1.69 4.21 -8.46
C ILE A 127 -2.72 4.75 -9.45
N GLU A 128 -3.15 3.95 -10.42
CA GLU A 128 -4.19 4.33 -11.38
C GLU A 128 -5.54 4.55 -10.70
N ILE A 129 -5.91 3.72 -9.73
CA ILE A 129 -7.13 3.90 -8.93
C ILE A 129 -7.03 5.18 -8.09
N PHE A 130 -5.89 5.42 -7.43
CA PHE A 130 -5.66 6.66 -6.68
C PHE A 130 -5.83 7.90 -7.56
N GLY A 131 -5.26 7.85 -8.77
CA GLY A 131 -5.33 8.92 -9.76
C GLY A 131 -6.59 8.93 -10.63
N TYR A 132 -7.63 8.16 -10.26
CA TYR A 132 -8.92 8.11 -10.97
C TYR A 132 -8.87 7.68 -12.45
N LYS A 133 -7.81 6.96 -12.85
CA LYS A 133 -7.64 6.40 -14.21
C LYS A 133 -8.11 4.97 -14.36
N ARG A 134 -8.41 4.31 -13.23
CA ARG A 134 -8.94 2.95 -13.18
C ARG A 134 -10.10 2.87 -12.20
N CYS A 135 -11.09 2.05 -12.53
CA CYS A 135 -12.26 1.84 -11.70
C CYS A 135 -11.89 1.35 -10.31
N ARG A 136 -12.39 2.03 -9.28
CA ARG A 136 -12.21 1.66 -7.86
C ARG A 136 -13.02 0.43 -7.42
N ASN A 137 -13.92 -0.08 -8.27
CA ASN A 137 -14.56 -1.37 -8.02
C ASN A 137 -13.57 -2.48 -8.38
N ILE A 138 -13.13 -3.22 -7.37
CA ILE A 138 -12.11 -4.29 -7.47
C ILE A 138 -12.55 -5.42 -8.41
N ALA A 139 -13.85 -5.63 -8.61
CA ALA A 139 -14.36 -6.60 -9.58
C ALA A 139 -14.37 -6.05 -11.03
N CYS A 140 -14.46 -4.73 -11.20
CA CYS A 140 -14.58 -4.09 -12.51
C CYS A 140 -13.21 -3.79 -13.13
N GLN A 141 -12.34 -3.08 -12.39
CA GLN A 141 -10.96 -2.71 -12.78
C GLN A 141 -10.76 -2.08 -14.17
N ASN A 142 -11.81 -1.67 -14.88
CA ASN A 142 -11.66 -1.05 -16.20
C ASN A 142 -10.88 0.26 -16.14
N GLN A 143 -10.17 0.58 -17.22
CA GLN A 143 -9.61 1.92 -17.41
C GLN A 143 -10.78 2.92 -17.55
N LEU A 144 -10.53 4.16 -17.12
CA LEU A 144 -11.54 5.22 -17.11
C LEU A 144 -11.16 6.34 -18.09
N PRO A 145 -12.11 6.84 -18.90
CA PRO A 145 -13.49 6.35 -19.09
C PRO A 145 -13.55 4.91 -19.62
N ALA A 146 -14.54 4.12 -19.17
CA ALA A 146 -14.69 2.75 -19.67
C ALA A 146 -15.37 2.74 -21.05
N ASP A 147 -15.02 1.75 -21.87
CA ASP A 147 -15.43 1.61 -23.27
C ASP A 147 -15.18 2.87 -24.13
N ASP A 148 -14.13 3.63 -23.78
CA ASP A 148 -13.77 4.90 -24.44
C ASP A 148 -14.94 5.90 -24.54
N CYS A 149 -15.84 5.88 -23.55
CA CYS A 149 -17.01 6.74 -23.54
C CYS A 149 -16.62 8.22 -23.49
N THR A 150 -17.12 9.00 -24.46
CA THR A 150 -16.76 10.42 -24.63
C THR A 150 -17.77 11.41 -24.03
N CYS A 151 -18.76 10.93 -23.27
CA CYS A 151 -19.80 11.79 -22.71
C CYS A 151 -19.25 12.72 -21.62
N GLU A 152 -19.94 13.85 -21.39
CA GLU A 152 -19.54 14.84 -20.39
C GLU A 152 -19.46 14.25 -18.97
N ILE A 153 -20.37 13.35 -18.61
CA ILE A 153 -20.38 12.74 -17.28
C ILE A 153 -19.13 11.88 -17.05
N CYS A 154 -18.80 11.01 -18.01
CA CYS A 154 -17.62 10.14 -17.94
C CYS A 154 -16.31 10.92 -17.94
N ASN A 155 -16.24 12.02 -18.70
CA ASN A 155 -15.02 12.82 -18.81
C ASN A 155 -14.83 13.80 -17.64
N ASN A 156 -15.90 14.37 -17.10
CA ASN A 156 -15.81 15.41 -16.07
C ASN A 156 -15.91 14.87 -14.64
N THR A 157 -16.35 13.62 -14.46
CA THR A 157 -16.52 13.02 -13.12
C THR A 157 -15.35 12.10 -12.81
N SER A 158 -14.37 12.62 -12.05
CA SER A 158 -13.19 11.86 -11.64
C SER A 158 -13.56 10.52 -10.99
N GLY A 159 -13.06 9.43 -11.57
CA GLY A 159 -13.19 8.09 -11.02
C GLY A 159 -14.56 7.44 -11.26
N PHE A 160 -15.45 8.09 -12.03
CA PHE A 160 -16.72 7.52 -12.43
C PHE A 160 -16.53 6.42 -13.48
N CYS A 161 -17.24 5.30 -13.31
CA CYS A 161 -17.26 4.19 -14.26
C CYS A 161 -18.70 3.95 -14.72
N ASN A 162 -18.99 4.22 -15.99
CA ASN A 162 -20.31 4.01 -16.59
C ASN A 162 -20.75 2.54 -16.57
N LEU A 163 -19.84 1.58 -16.42
CA LEU A 163 -20.16 0.15 -16.41
C LEU A 163 -20.67 -0.38 -15.07
N CYS A 164 -20.31 0.25 -13.95
CA CYS A 164 -20.66 -0.28 -12.63
C CYS A 164 -21.11 0.76 -11.61
N MET A 165 -21.07 2.06 -11.94
CA MET A 165 -21.46 3.12 -11.02
C MET A 165 -22.75 3.80 -11.45
N CYS A 166 -23.54 4.21 -10.47
CA CYS A 166 -24.76 4.99 -10.68
C CYS A 166 -24.40 6.41 -11.08
N VAL A 167 -24.95 6.89 -12.19
CA VAL A 167 -24.77 8.27 -12.70
C VAL A 167 -25.14 9.36 -11.69
N ILE A 168 -26.04 9.06 -10.75
CA ILE A 168 -26.54 10.05 -9.78
C ILE A 168 -25.67 10.13 -8.52
N CYS A 169 -25.27 8.99 -7.97
CA CYS A 169 -24.57 8.95 -6.68
C CYS A 169 -23.11 8.51 -6.76
N ASN A 170 -22.62 8.13 -7.95
CA ASN A 170 -21.27 7.62 -8.21
C ASN A 170 -20.86 6.41 -7.35
N LYS A 171 -21.84 5.75 -6.72
CA LYS A 171 -21.65 4.52 -5.95
C LYS A 171 -21.92 3.32 -6.83
N PHE A 172 -21.30 2.21 -6.47
CA PHE A 172 -21.54 0.88 -7.02
C PHE A 172 -21.93 -0.06 -5.88
N ASP A 173 -22.57 -1.16 -6.23
CA ASP A 173 -22.74 -2.32 -5.38
C ASP A 173 -22.38 -3.58 -6.18
N PHE A 174 -22.56 -4.76 -5.59
CA PHE A 174 -22.24 -6.04 -6.22
C PHE A 174 -23.51 -6.78 -6.66
N GLU A 175 -24.66 -6.11 -6.67
CA GLU A 175 -25.92 -6.70 -7.08
C GLU A 175 -25.95 -6.77 -8.60
N VAL A 176 -26.23 -7.97 -9.12
CA VAL A 176 -26.37 -8.25 -10.56
C VAL A 176 -27.70 -8.94 -10.78
N ASN A 177 -28.20 -8.95 -12.02
CA ASN A 177 -29.47 -9.61 -12.36
C ASN A 177 -30.63 -9.11 -11.48
N THR A 178 -30.79 -7.79 -11.39
CA THR A 178 -31.72 -7.12 -10.47
C THR A 178 -32.40 -5.92 -11.12
N CYS A 179 -33.64 -5.62 -10.71
CA CYS A 179 -34.37 -4.40 -11.01
C CYS A 179 -33.92 -3.21 -10.14
N ARG A 180 -32.94 -3.37 -9.26
CA ARG A 180 -32.32 -2.29 -8.46
C ARG A 180 -31.51 -1.32 -9.30
N TRP A 181 -31.11 -1.71 -10.51
CA TRP A 181 -30.31 -0.92 -11.44
C TRP A 181 -31.05 -0.75 -12.76
N ILE A 182 -31.32 0.49 -13.16
CA ILE A 182 -31.94 0.79 -14.46
C ILE A 182 -30.83 1.21 -15.43
N GLY A 183 -30.75 0.52 -16.56
CA GLY A 183 -29.83 0.84 -17.65
C GLY A 183 -30.52 1.65 -18.74
N CYS A 184 -29.82 2.65 -19.29
CA CYS A 184 -30.29 3.33 -20.50
C CYS A 184 -29.97 2.47 -21.73
N ASP A 185 -30.99 2.17 -22.54
CA ASP A 185 -30.89 1.42 -23.80
C ASP A 185 -30.05 2.10 -24.89
N LEU A 186 -29.83 3.41 -24.80
CA LEU A 186 -29.11 4.18 -25.82
C LEU A 186 -27.67 4.48 -25.48
N CYS A 187 -27.37 4.83 -24.22
CA CYS A 187 -26.01 5.21 -23.80
C CYS A 187 -25.38 4.22 -22.81
N SER A 188 -26.10 3.15 -22.45
CA SER A 188 -25.62 2.08 -21.57
C SER A 188 -25.13 2.55 -20.19
N HIS A 189 -25.52 3.75 -19.75
CA HIS A 189 -25.27 4.22 -18.40
C HIS A 189 -26.29 3.66 -17.42
N TRP A 190 -25.83 3.35 -16.22
CA TRP A 190 -26.64 2.72 -15.17
C TRP A 190 -27.00 3.69 -14.05
N THR A 191 -28.17 3.50 -13.47
CA THR A 191 -28.68 4.31 -12.36
C THR A 191 -29.40 3.42 -11.36
N HIS A 192 -29.09 3.55 -10.06
CA HIS A 192 -29.89 2.89 -9.03
C HIS A 192 -31.36 3.33 -9.12
N THR A 193 -32.29 2.39 -9.07
CA THR A 193 -33.74 2.63 -9.06
C THR A 193 -34.13 3.64 -7.98
N ASP A 194 -33.58 3.50 -6.77
CA ASP A 194 -33.82 4.44 -5.67
C ASP A 194 -33.32 5.86 -5.95
N CYS A 195 -32.24 6.01 -6.71
CA CYS A 195 -31.72 7.31 -7.11
C CYS A 195 -32.59 7.93 -8.21
N ALA A 196 -33.01 7.12 -9.19
CA ALA A 196 -33.91 7.56 -10.26
C ALA A 196 -35.27 8.03 -9.70
N ILE A 197 -35.84 7.29 -8.75
CA ILE A 197 -37.09 7.68 -8.08
C ILE A 197 -36.92 9.00 -7.31
N ARG A 198 -35.86 9.13 -6.51
CA ARG A 198 -35.62 10.35 -5.71
C ARG A 198 -35.40 11.60 -6.56
N GLN A 199 -34.77 11.44 -7.73
CA GLN A 199 -34.57 12.52 -8.69
C GLN A 199 -35.73 12.68 -9.69
N GLN A 200 -36.85 11.96 -9.51
CA GLN A 200 -38.02 12.01 -10.38
C GLN A 200 -37.72 11.73 -11.87
N LEU A 201 -36.73 10.87 -12.12
CA LEU A 201 -36.34 10.44 -13.47
C LEU A 201 -37.23 9.30 -14.01
N ILE A 202 -38.09 8.74 -13.16
CA ILE A 202 -39.11 7.77 -13.56
C ILE A 202 -40.44 8.52 -13.65
N CYS A 203 -41.00 8.62 -14.85
CA CYS A 203 -42.22 9.39 -15.08
C CYS A 203 -43.04 8.85 -16.25
N MET A 204 -44.23 9.42 -16.44
CA MET A 204 -45.06 9.16 -17.60
C MET A 204 -44.46 9.88 -18.83
N GLY A 205 -44.18 9.14 -19.90
CA GLY A 205 -43.63 9.67 -21.14
C GLY A 205 -44.35 9.12 -22.38
N PRO A 206 -44.08 9.68 -23.57
CA PRO A 206 -44.64 9.17 -24.82
C PRO A 206 -44.07 7.78 -25.11
N SER A 207 -44.91 6.88 -25.66
CA SER A 207 -44.46 5.55 -26.08
C SER A 207 -43.47 5.65 -27.24
N SER A 208 -42.37 4.88 -27.18
CA SER A 208 -41.35 4.82 -28.23
C SER A 208 -41.85 4.21 -29.54
N LYS A 209 -42.98 3.47 -29.52
CA LYS A 209 -43.53 2.75 -30.67
C LYS A 209 -44.57 3.53 -31.48
N SER A 210 -45.00 4.71 -31.03
CA SER A 210 -45.86 5.62 -31.80
C SER A 210 -45.91 6.99 -31.14
N GLY A 211 -45.59 8.05 -31.88
CA GLY A 211 -45.68 9.45 -31.41
C GLY A 211 -47.09 9.91 -31.02
N ALA A 212 -48.12 9.10 -31.30
CA ALA A 212 -49.52 9.29 -30.90
C ALA A 212 -50.02 8.20 -29.93
N GLY A 213 -49.12 7.42 -29.32
CA GLY A 213 -49.46 6.35 -28.39
C GLY A 213 -49.81 6.84 -26.98
N PRO A 214 -50.51 6.02 -26.18
CA PRO A 214 -50.76 6.33 -24.77
C PRO A 214 -49.44 6.50 -24.02
N SER A 215 -49.45 7.39 -23.03
CA SER A 215 -48.25 7.61 -22.21
C SER A 215 -47.93 6.34 -21.40
N GLU A 216 -46.67 5.94 -21.41
CA GLU A 216 -46.13 4.77 -20.70
C GLU A 216 -45.14 5.22 -19.62
N MET A 217 -44.82 4.33 -18.68
CA MET A 217 -43.78 4.60 -17.69
C MET A 217 -42.39 4.52 -18.35
N VAL A 218 -41.63 5.60 -18.23
CA VAL A 218 -40.30 5.71 -18.82
C VAL A 218 -39.27 6.16 -17.77
N PHE A 219 -38.02 5.80 -18.01
CA PHE A 219 -36.85 6.32 -17.31
C PHE A 219 -36.13 7.35 -18.18
N ARG A 220 -35.96 8.56 -17.68
CA ARG A 220 -35.15 9.61 -18.31
C ARG A 220 -33.72 9.51 -17.83
N CYS A 221 -32.81 9.12 -18.71
CA CYS A 221 -31.40 9.00 -18.38
C CYS A 221 -30.76 10.38 -18.15
N GLN A 222 -30.10 10.56 -17.00
CA GLN A 222 -29.39 11.80 -16.68
C GLN A 222 -28.19 12.07 -17.61
N ALA A 223 -27.60 11.03 -18.21
CA ALA A 223 -26.41 11.17 -19.04
C ALA A 223 -26.71 11.67 -20.46
N CYS A 224 -27.74 11.14 -21.11
CA CYS A 224 -28.09 11.50 -22.49
C CYS A 224 -29.42 12.24 -22.63
N ASN A 225 -30.16 12.44 -21.52
CA ASN A 225 -31.50 13.03 -21.46
C ASN A 225 -32.57 12.32 -22.31
N ARG A 226 -32.28 11.12 -22.80
CA ARG A 226 -33.23 10.29 -23.54
C ARG A 226 -34.03 9.39 -22.59
N THR A 227 -35.18 8.95 -23.06
CA THR A 227 -36.10 8.12 -22.31
C THR A 227 -36.00 6.65 -22.75
N SER A 228 -35.93 5.74 -21.78
CA SER A 228 -36.00 4.29 -21.98
C SER A 228 -37.31 3.76 -21.40
N GLU A 229 -37.94 2.81 -22.08
CA GLU A 229 -39.23 2.22 -21.69
C GLU A 229 -39.02 1.19 -20.55
N LEU A 230 -39.84 1.25 -19.48
CA LEU A 230 -39.58 0.49 -18.25
C LEU A 230 -40.29 -0.86 -18.16
N LEU A 231 -41.47 -1.04 -18.76
CA LEU A 231 -42.23 -2.28 -18.69
C LEU A 231 -41.53 -3.40 -19.46
N GLY A 232 -41.06 -3.12 -20.69
CA GLY A 232 -40.25 -4.03 -21.48
C GLY A 232 -38.94 -4.37 -20.79
N TRP A 233 -38.26 -3.37 -20.24
CA TRP A 233 -37.04 -3.58 -19.47
C TRP A 233 -37.25 -4.50 -18.26
N VAL A 234 -38.27 -4.24 -17.42
CA VAL A 234 -38.60 -5.11 -16.27
C VAL A 234 -38.93 -6.52 -16.74
N LYS A 235 -39.72 -6.64 -17.80
CA LYS A 235 -40.06 -7.94 -18.38
C LYS A 235 -38.81 -8.72 -18.76
N ASP A 236 -37.87 -8.10 -19.47
CA ASP A 236 -36.64 -8.76 -19.91
C ASP A 236 -35.80 -9.20 -18.71
N VAL A 237 -35.68 -8.37 -17.67
CA VAL A 237 -34.99 -8.75 -16.42
C VAL A 237 -35.67 -9.96 -15.77
N PHE A 238 -37.00 -9.95 -15.62
CA PHE A 238 -37.70 -11.09 -15.02
C PHE A 238 -37.57 -12.37 -15.86
N GLN A 239 -37.66 -12.28 -17.19
CA GLN A 239 -37.55 -13.45 -18.06
C GLN A 239 -36.17 -14.12 -17.98
N HIS A 240 -35.09 -13.33 -17.87
CA HIS A 240 -33.73 -13.86 -17.82
C HIS A 240 -33.28 -14.23 -16.41
N CYS A 241 -33.72 -13.48 -15.39
CA CYS A 241 -33.13 -13.55 -14.05
C CYS A 241 -34.05 -14.26 -13.03
N ALA A 242 -35.38 -14.11 -13.13
CA ALA A 242 -36.30 -14.61 -12.11
C ALA A 242 -36.25 -16.12 -11.85
N PRO A 243 -35.95 -17.00 -12.83
CA PRO A 243 -35.80 -18.43 -12.56
C PRO A 243 -34.67 -18.79 -11.59
N SER A 244 -33.67 -17.92 -11.45
CA SER A 244 -32.50 -18.12 -10.58
C SER A 244 -32.65 -17.51 -9.18
N TRP A 245 -33.65 -16.65 -8.97
CA TRP A 245 -33.85 -15.98 -7.69
C TRP A 245 -34.46 -16.91 -6.64
N ASP A 246 -33.99 -16.78 -5.40
CA ASP A 246 -34.68 -17.33 -4.25
C ASP A 246 -35.90 -16.48 -3.85
N GLY A 247 -36.62 -16.91 -2.80
CA GLY A 247 -37.82 -16.20 -2.35
C GLY A 247 -37.57 -14.79 -1.85
N GLU A 248 -36.41 -14.54 -1.21
CA GLU A 248 -36.08 -13.22 -0.68
C GLU A 248 -35.68 -12.26 -1.79
N ALA A 249 -34.82 -12.71 -2.72
CA ALA A 249 -34.49 -11.98 -3.94
C ALA A 249 -35.75 -11.65 -4.74
N LEU A 250 -36.60 -12.65 -5.05
CA LEU A 250 -37.85 -12.41 -5.79
C LEU A 250 -38.75 -11.37 -5.08
N THR A 251 -38.87 -11.45 -3.76
CA THR A 251 -39.67 -10.47 -2.98
C THR A 251 -39.08 -9.06 -3.08
N ARG A 252 -37.75 -8.90 -3.02
CA ARG A 252 -37.06 -7.61 -3.20
C ARG A 252 -37.25 -7.07 -4.61
N GLU A 253 -37.14 -7.91 -5.64
CA GLU A 253 -37.31 -7.49 -7.03
C GLU A 253 -38.75 -7.06 -7.34
N LEU A 254 -39.74 -7.79 -6.85
CA LEU A 254 -41.15 -7.38 -6.92
C LEU A 254 -41.38 -6.03 -6.23
N ASP A 255 -40.70 -5.75 -5.12
CA ASP A 255 -40.81 -4.47 -4.43
C ASP A 255 -40.23 -3.31 -5.27
N TYR A 256 -39.08 -3.48 -5.93
CA TYR A 256 -38.57 -2.47 -6.85
C TYR A 256 -39.54 -2.19 -7.99
N VAL A 257 -40.11 -3.23 -8.60
CA VAL A 257 -41.11 -3.06 -9.65
C VAL A 257 -42.34 -2.33 -9.12
N SER A 258 -42.88 -2.70 -7.96
CA SER A 258 -43.99 -1.98 -7.35
C SER A 258 -43.66 -0.50 -7.16
N ARG A 259 -42.45 -0.16 -6.72
CA ARG A 259 -42.02 1.23 -6.51
C ARG A 259 -41.82 2.00 -7.82
N ILE A 260 -41.34 1.34 -8.86
CA ILE A 260 -41.23 1.91 -10.21
C ILE A 260 -42.62 2.27 -10.76
N PHE A 261 -43.59 1.37 -10.62
CA PHE A 261 -44.91 1.51 -11.24
C PHE A 261 -46.01 2.09 -10.33
N HIS A 262 -45.70 2.44 -9.08
CA HIS A 262 -46.67 2.95 -8.09
C HIS A 262 -47.51 4.13 -8.60
N GLY A 263 -46.90 5.03 -9.38
CA GLY A 263 -47.56 6.21 -9.95
C GLY A 263 -48.02 6.04 -11.40
N SER A 264 -48.00 4.83 -11.96
CA SER A 264 -48.35 4.63 -13.37
C SER A 264 -49.81 4.99 -13.65
N LYS A 265 -50.01 5.78 -14.70
CA LYS A 265 -51.33 6.06 -15.29
C LYS A 265 -51.65 5.11 -16.44
N ASP A 266 -50.65 4.39 -16.95
CA ASP A 266 -50.81 3.45 -18.04
C ASP A 266 -51.52 2.16 -17.56
N PRO A 267 -52.49 1.61 -18.31
CA PRO A 267 -53.21 0.41 -17.88
C PRO A 267 -52.32 -0.82 -17.65
N ARG A 268 -51.23 -0.98 -18.42
CA ARG A 268 -50.34 -2.14 -18.35
C ARG A 268 -49.44 -2.07 -17.11
N GLY A 269 -48.84 -0.91 -16.86
CA GLY A 269 -48.03 -0.64 -15.68
C GLY A 269 -48.85 -0.66 -14.39
N ARG A 270 -50.10 -0.19 -14.42
CA ARG A 270 -51.02 -0.41 -13.28
C ARG A 270 -51.25 -1.90 -13.04
N LYS A 271 -51.66 -2.68 -14.05
CA LYS A 271 -51.84 -4.13 -13.87
C LYS A 271 -50.58 -4.80 -13.30
N LEU A 272 -49.39 -4.40 -13.76
CA LEU A 272 -48.12 -4.91 -13.24
C LEU A 272 -47.92 -4.55 -11.76
N PHE A 273 -48.11 -3.28 -11.38
CA PHE A 273 -48.03 -2.83 -9.99
C PHE A 273 -48.88 -3.69 -9.05
N TRP A 274 -50.16 -3.87 -9.39
CA TRP A 274 -51.10 -4.66 -8.57
C TRP A 274 -50.70 -6.15 -8.52
N LYS A 275 -50.23 -6.70 -9.63
CA LYS A 275 -49.75 -8.10 -9.69
C LYS A 275 -48.51 -8.31 -8.80
N CYS A 276 -47.58 -7.36 -8.82
CA CYS A 276 -46.37 -7.42 -7.99
C CYS A 276 -46.72 -7.32 -6.50
N ASP A 277 -47.61 -6.42 -6.10
CA ASP A 277 -48.05 -6.30 -4.72
C ASP A 277 -48.82 -7.54 -4.22
N ASP A 278 -49.70 -8.12 -5.03
CA ASP A 278 -50.39 -9.38 -4.70
C ASP A 278 -49.40 -10.54 -4.48
N LEU A 279 -48.44 -10.72 -5.39
CA LEU A 279 -47.43 -11.76 -5.26
C LEU A 279 -46.51 -11.54 -4.06
N LYS A 280 -46.11 -10.29 -3.81
CA LYS A 280 -45.28 -9.91 -2.66
C LYS A 280 -45.98 -10.25 -1.34
N GLU A 281 -47.27 -9.92 -1.19
CA GLU A 281 -48.03 -10.24 0.01
C GLU A 281 -48.28 -11.75 0.17
N LYS A 282 -48.53 -12.48 -0.93
CA LYS A 282 -48.66 -13.95 -0.90
C LYS A 282 -47.37 -14.65 -0.50
N LEU A 283 -46.22 -14.15 -0.96
CA LEU A 283 -44.90 -14.65 -0.57
C LEU A 283 -44.60 -14.40 0.91
N LYS A 284 -44.84 -13.18 1.40
CA LYS A 284 -44.67 -12.83 2.82
C LYS A 284 -45.55 -13.67 3.73
N SER A 285 -46.80 -13.88 3.34
CA SER A 285 -47.76 -14.71 4.08
C SER A 285 -47.60 -16.22 3.83
N LYS A 286 -46.58 -16.65 3.07
CA LYS A 286 -46.28 -18.04 2.72
C LYS A 286 -47.46 -18.80 2.08
N LYS A 287 -48.39 -18.07 1.43
CA LYS A 287 -49.54 -18.64 0.71
C LYS A 287 -49.16 -19.20 -0.66
N ILE A 288 -48.01 -18.78 -1.20
CA ILE A 288 -47.46 -19.26 -2.45
C ILE A 288 -45.95 -19.48 -2.28
N ASP A 289 -45.40 -20.50 -2.93
CA ASP A 289 -43.95 -20.69 -2.98
C ASP A 289 -43.29 -19.77 -4.03
N SER A 290 -41.98 -19.56 -3.90
CA SER A 290 -41.21 -18.68 -4.78
C SER A 290 -41.24 -19.10 -6.26
N LYS A 291 -41.22 -20.40 -6.54
CA LYS A 291 -41.26 -20.92 -7.92
C LYS A 291 -42.63 -20.68 -8.55
N ALA A 292 -43.71 -20.86 -7.79
CA ALA A 292 -45.07 -20.59 -8.24
C ALA A 292 -45.32 -19.09 -8.45
N ALA A 293 -44.81 -18.23 -7.57
CA ALA A 293 -44.86 -16.78 -7.77
C ALA A 293 -44.06 -16.33 -9.00
N CYS A 294 -42.86 -16.87 -9.19
CA CYS A 294 -42.02 -16.64 -10.36
C CYS A 294 -42.74 -17.06 -11.66
N ARG A 295 -43.32 -18.27 -11.71
CA ARG A 295 -44.14 -18.68 -12.86
C ARG A 295 -45.34 -17.75 -13.08
N ALA A 296 -46.02 -17.34 -12.02
CA ALA A 296 -47.21 -16.50 -12.12
C ALA A 296 -46.90 -15.10 -12.71
N ILE A 297 -45.76 -14.50 -12.37
CA ILE A 297 -45.36 -13.21 -12.96
C ILE A 297 -44.86 -13.38 -14.41
N LEU A 298 -44.17 -14.48 -14.73
CA LEU A 298 -43.74 -14.76 -16.10
C LEU A 298 -44.92 -15.02 -17.05
N ILE A 299 -45.94 -15.77 -16.61
CA ILE A 299 -47.18 -15.96 -17.37
C ILE A 299 -47.90 -14.63 -17.57
N PHE A 300 -47.97 -13.80 -16.53
CA PHE A 300 -48.55 -12.45 -16.64
C PHE A 300 -47.87 -11.61 -17.72
N PHE A 301 -46.53 -11.66 -17.83
CA PHE A 301 -45.82 -10.96 -18.91
C PHE A 301 -46.15 -11.51 -20.31
N GLN A 302 -46.41 -12.81 -20.45
CA GLN A 302 -46.85 -13.41 -21.72
C GLN A 302 -48.28 -12.98 -22.07
N GLU A 303 -49.19 -12.93 -21.10
CA GLU A 303 -50.57 -12.48 -21.30
C GLU A 303 -50.65 -11.01 -21.75
N LEU A 304 -49.78 -10.16 -21.19
CA LEU A 304 -49.68 -8.75 -21.60
C LEU A 304 -49.26 -8.55 -23.08
N GLU A 305 -48.60 -9.52 -23.71
CA GLU A 305 -48.27 -9.47 -25.14
C GLU A 305 -49.48 -9.78 -26.01
N VAL A 306 -50.29 -10.76 -25.61
CA VAL A 306 -51.48 -11.20 -26.35
C VAL A 306 -52.56 -10.10 -26.36
N ASP A 307 -52.71 -9.39 -25.24
CA ASP A 307 -53.63 -8.25 -25.14
C ASP A 307 -53.18 -7.05 -26.00
N SER A 308 -51.88 -6.88 -26.23
CA SER A 308 -51.36 -5.81 -27.10
C SER A 308 -51.60 -6.09 -28.59
N ALA A 309 -51.64 -7.35 -29.01
CA ALA A 309 -51.91 -7.74 -30.39
C ALA A 309 -53.39 -7.60 -30.77
N LYS A 310 -54.30 -7.79 -29.80
CA LYS A 310 -55.75 -7.66 -30.01
C LYS A 310 -56.24 -6.22 -30.17
N GLY A 311 -55.40 -5.22 -29.89
CA GLY A 311 -55.73 -3.81 -30.07
C GLY A 311 -55.75 -3.33 -31.53
N LEU A 312 -55.24 -4.11 -32.48
CA LEU A 312 -55.23 -3.77 -33.91
C LEU A 312 -56.36 -4.41 -34.73
N GLU A 313 -57.09 -5.37 -34.16
CA GLU A 313 -58.19 -6.07 -34.85
C GLU A 313 -59.52 -5.78 -34.16
N ASN A 314 -60.01 -4.55 -34.26
CA ASN A 314 -61.39 -4.27 -33.88
C ASN A 314 -62.22 -4.02 -35.13
N GLY A 315 -62.76 -5.11 -35.68
CA GLY A 315 -63.69 -5.08 -36.78
C GLY A 315 -63.95 -6.43 -37.41
N GLU A 316 -64.49 -7.41 -36.68
CA GLU A 316 -65.61 -8.20 -37.22
C GLU A 316 -66.29 -9.07 -36.17
N SER A 317 -67.61 -8.93 -36.16
CA SER A 317 -68.58 -9.56 -35.27
C SER A 317 -68.64 -11.07 -35.48
N GLY A 318 -69.00 -11.78 -34.41
CA GLY A 318 -69.00 -13.24 -34.32
C GLY A 318 -69.73 -13.95 -35.46
N ARG A 319 -69.02 -14.86 -36.11
CA ARG A 319 -69.62 -16.01 -36.80
C ARG A 319 -69.30 -17.27 -36.03
N LEU A 320 -70.33 -18.09 -35.80
CA LEU A 320 -70.18 -19.45 -35.29
C LEU A 320 -69.33 -20.24 -36.30
N ILE A 321 -68.12 -20.63 -35.88
CA ILE A 321 -67.18 -21.39 -36.71
C ILE A 321 -67.71 -22.83 -36.81
N ALA A 322 -67.77 -23.38 -38.03
CA ALA A 322 -68.18 -24.77 -38.24
C ALA A 322 -67.18 -25.73 -37.55
N PRO A 323 -67.63 -26.86 -36.96
CA PRO A 323 -66.76 -27.77 -36.20
C PRO A 323 -65.50 -28.21 -36.94
N GLN A 324 -65.56 -28.35 -38.27
CA GLN A 324 -64.41 -28.71 -39.10
C GLN A 324 -63.35 -27.60 -39.18
N ASP A 325 -63.78 -26.33 -39.26
CA ASP A 325 -62.88 -25.17 -39.32
C ASP A 325 -62.25 -24.88 -37.96
N ALA A 326 -62.97 -25.18 -36.87
CA ALA A 326 -62.40 -25.12 -35.52
C ALA A 326 -61.32 -26.20 -35.34
N CYS A 327 -61.56 -27.44 -35.79
CA CYS A 327 -60.57 -28.51 -35.75
C CYS A 327 -59.33 -28.22 -36.61
N ASN A 328 -59.51 -27.65 -37.81
CA ASN A 328 -58.39 -27.27 -38.68
C ASN A 328 -57.54 -26.15 -38.06
N ARG A 329 -58.17 -25.13 -37.48
CA ARG A 329 -57.44 -24.06 -36.76
C ARG A 329 -56.71 -24.60 -35.52
N ILE A 330 -57.30 -25.55 -34.79
CA ILE A 330 -56.64 -26.21 -33.67
C ILE A 330 -55.43 -27.01 -34.15
N ALA A 331 -55.55 -27.76 -35.26
CA ALA A 331 -54.45 -28.51 -35.84
C ALA A 331 -53.29 -27.61 -36.27
N GLU A 332 -53.58 -26.45 -36.88
CA GLU A 332 -52.57 -25.46 -37.26
C GLU A 332 -51.84 -24.88 -36.05
N VAL A 333 -52.57 -24.52 -34.99
CA VAL A 333 -51.98 -24.01 -33.74
C VAL A 333 -51.13 -25.07 -33.05
N VAL A 334 -51.56 -26.33 -33.06
CA VAL A 334 -50.80 -27.46 -32.50
C VAL A 334 -49.52 -27.70 -33.31
N GLN A 335 -49.59 -27.69 -34.65
CA GLN A 335 -48.41 -27.85 -35.50
C GLN A 335 -47.43 -26.67 -35.35
N GLU A 336 -47.93 -25.45 -35.23
CA GLU A 336 -47.11 -24.27 -34.95
C GLU A 336 -46.42 -24.36 -33.59
N ALA A 337 -47.13 -24.84 -32.57
CA ALA A 337 -46.57 -25.07 -31.24
C ALA A 337 -45.47 -26.14 -31.27
N ILE A 338 -45.67 -27.24 -32.00
CA ILE A 338 -44.65 -28.28 -32.18
C ILE A 338 -43.41 -27.70 -32.87
N ARG A 339 -43.57 -26.95 -33.96
CA ARG A 339 -42.44 -26.34 -34.69
C ARG A 339 -41.65 -25.36 -33.81
N LYS A 340 -42.33 -24.57 -32.98
CA LYS A 340 -41.69 -23.68 -31.99
C LYS A 340 -40.95 -24.45 -30.91
N MET A 341 -41.51 -25.56 -30.44
CA MET A 341 -40.84 -26.42 -29.45
C MET A 341 -39.58 -27.07 -30.03
N GLU A 342 -39.60 -27.50 -31.29
CA GLU A 342 -38.42 -28.04 -32.00
C GLU A 342 -37.32 -26.99 -32.14
N ILE A 343 -37.66 -25.76 -32.57
CA ILE A 343 -36.68 -24.65 -32.65
C ILE A 343 -36.06 -24.37 -31.27
N VAL A 344 -36.86 -24.36 -30.21
CA VAL A 344 -36.36 -24.15 -28.84
C VAL A 344 -35.48 -25.33 -28.38
N ALA A 345 -35.81 -26.56 -28.76
CA ALA A 345 -35.01 -27.74 -28.43
C ALA A 345 -33.65 -27.72 -29.15
N ASP A 346 -33.63 -27.37 -30.44
CA ASP A 346 -32.40 -27.25 -31.24
C ASP A 346 -31.51 -26.11 -30.70
N GLU A 347 -32.10 -24.97 -30.36
CA GLU A 347 -31.37 -23.84 -29.80
C GLU A 347 -30.81 -24.17 -28.42
N LYS A 348 -31.57 -24.88 -27.56
CA LYS A 348 -31.06 -25.40 -26.28
C LYS A 348 -29.91 -26.39 -26.47
N MET A 349 -30.01 -27.28 -27.46
CA MET A 349 -28.95 -28.25 -27.76
C MET A 349 -27.68 -27.53 -28.25
N ARG A 350 -27.83 -26.50 -29.09
CA ARG A 350 -26.72 -25.65 -29.55
C ARG A 350 -26.05 -24.92 -28.39
N MET A 351 -26.84 -24.35 -27.49
CA MET A 351 -26.36 -23.66 -26.29
C MET A 351 -25.65 -24.62 -25.33
N PHE A 352 -26.19 -25.82 -25.12
CA PHE A 352 -25.54 -26.86 -24.31
C PHE A 352 -24.19 -27.28 -24.90
N LYS A 353 -24.11 -27.49 -26.21
CA LYS A 353 -22.85 -27.82 -26.90
C LYS A 353 -21.81 -26.70 -26.73
N LYS A 354 -22.22 -25.44 -26.85
CA LYS A 354 -21.36 -24.27 -26.62
C LYS A 354 -20.88 -24.19 -25.17
N ALA A 355 -21.78 -24.39 -24.20
CA ALA A 355 -21.45 -24.40 -22.78
C ALA A 355 -20.44 -25.51 -22.43
N ARG A 356 -20.62 -26.72 -22.99
CA ARG A 356 -19.68 -27.83 -22.81
C ARG A 356 -18.30 -27.51 -23.37
N MET A 357 -18.22 -26.93 -24.58
CA MET A 357 -16.93 -26.50 -25.16
C MET A 357 -16.24 -25.42 -24.33
N ALA A 358 -17.01 -24.50 -23.74
CA ALA A 358 -16.47 -23.48 -22.84
C ALA A 358 -15.94 -24.09 -21.53
N LEU A 359 -16.63 -25.10 -20.98
CA LEU A 359 -16.17 -25.84 -19.81
C LEU A 359 -14.85 -26.58 -20.11
N GLU A 360 -14.78 -27.30 -21.23
CA GLU A 360 -13.56 -27.99 -21.66
C GLU A 360 -12.38 -27.01 -21.91
N ALA A 361 -12.67 -25.78 -22.37
CA ALA A 361 -11.66 -24.75 -22.51
C ALA A 361 -11.15 -24.26 -21.15
N CYS A 362 -12.06 -24.06 -20.18
CA CYS A 362 -11.72 -23.70 -18.80
C CYS A 362 -10.86 -24.78 -18.12
N ASP A 363 -11.23 -26.07 -18.29
CA ASP A 363 -10.47 -27.18 -17.72
C ASP A 363 -9.04 -27.27 -18.28
N ARG A 364 -8.86 -26.99 -19.58
CA ARG A 364 -7.53 -26.90 -20.20
C ARG A 364 -6.72 -25.73 -19.65
N GLU A 365 -7.32 -24.56 -19.53
CA GLU A 365 -6.66 -23.39 -18.95
C GLU A 365 -6.23 -23.64 -17.49
N LEU A 366 -7.08 -24.29 -16.70
CA LEU A 366 -6.77 -24.71 -15.34
C LEU A 366 -5.57 -25.65 -15.30
N ALA A 367 -5.52 -26.65 -16.18
CA ALA A 367 -4.40 -27.58 -16.28
C ALA A 367 -3.09 -26.87 -16.70
N ASP A 368 -3.16 -25.91 -17.61
CA ASP A 368 -2.01 -25.10 -18.02
C ASP A 368 -1.49 -24.24 -16.87
N LYS A 369 -2.40 -23.64 -16.09
CA LYS A 369 -2.05 -22.87 -14.90
C LYS A 369 -1.39 -23.74 -13.82
N TYR A 370 -1.84 -24.98 -13.62
CA TYR A 370 -1.15 -25.91 -12.71
C TYR A 370 0.28 -26.22 -13.16
N ARG A 371 0.53 -26.36 -14.47
CA ARG A 371 1.90 -26.55 -14.99
C ARG A 371 2.77 -25.31 -14.77
N GLU A 372 2.24 -24.13 -15.09
CA GLU A 372 2.94 -22.84 -14.88
C GLU A 372 3.34 -22.65 -13.40
N VAL A 373 2.44 -22.97 -12.47
CA VAL A 373 2.72 -22.91 -11.03
C VAL A 373 3.81 -23.90 -10.62
N ALA A 374 3.82 -25.11 -11.19
CA ALA A 374 4.85 -26.10 -10.91
C ALA A 374 6.24 -25.63 -11.41
N GLU A 375 6.32 -25.06 -12.61
CA GLU A 375 7.55 -24.49 -13.18
C GLU A 375 8.07 -23.32 -12.33
N LEU A 376 7.19 -22.39 -11.94
CA LEU A 376 7.55 -21.27 -11.07
C LEU A 376 8.08 -21.75 -9.70
N LYS A 377 7.53 -22.83 -9.16
CA LYS A 377 8.01 -23.42 -7.90
C LYS A 377 9.41 -24.00 -8.04
N MET A 378 9.70 -24.67 -9.16
CA MET A 378 11.04 -25.20 -9.46
C MET A 378 12.06 -24.07 -9.66
N GLU A 379 11.69 -23.03 -10.41
CA GLU A 379 12.55 -21.85 -10.62
C GLU A 379 12.81 -21.11 -9.30
N ARG A 380 11.81 -20.99 -8.42
CA ARG A 380 11.98 -20.41 -7.08
C ARG A 380 12.97 -21.22 -6.24
N GLN A 381 12.92 -22.55 -6.30
CA GLN A 381 13.88 -23.41 -5.60
C GLN A 381 15.30 -23.22 -6.13
N LYS A 382 15.47 -23.14 -7.46
CA LYS A 382 16.76 -22.87 -8.08
C LYS A 382 17.35 -21.53 -7.64
N ARG A 383 16.54 -20.46 -7.64
CA ARG A 383 16.95 -19.14 -7.16
C ARG A 383 17.33 -19.15 -5.68
N LYS A 384 16.62 -19.93 -4.85
CA LYS A 384 16.97 -20.08 -3.42
C LYS A 384 18.38 -20.66 -3.26
N VAL A 385 18.73 -21.71 -4.01
CA VAL A 385 20.08 -22.30 -3.98
C VAL A 385 21.14 -21.29 -4.43
N GLN A 386 20.87 -20.52 -5.49
CA GLN A 386 21.78 -19.48 -5.97
C GLN A 386 22.01 -18.37 -4.92
N ILE A 387 20.96 -17.96 -4.20
CA ILE A 387 21.09 -16.98 -3.12
C ILE A 387 21.96 -17.54 -1.99
N GLU A 388 21.72 -18.78 -1.56
CA GLU A 388 22.52 -19.42 -0.50
C GLU A 388 24.01 -19.54 -0.89
N GLU A 389 24.31 -19.78 -2.17
CA GLU A 389 25.68 -19.78 -2.69
C GLU A 389 26.32 -18.37 -2.67
N LEU A 390 25.59 -17.35 -3.12
CA LEU A 390 26.05 -15.96 -3.06
C LEU A 390 26.30 -15.50 -1.62
N GLU A 391 25.43 -15.88 -0.68
CA GLU A 391 25.62 -15.57 0.74
C GLU A 391 26.89 -16.22 1.32
N LYS A 392 27.24 -17.44 0.89
CA LYS A 392 28.52 -18.07 1.27
C LYS A 392 29.71 -17.25 0.76
N ILE A 393 29.65 -16.79 -0.48
CA ILE A 393 30.71 -15.95 -1.06
C ILE A 393 30.82 -14.63 -0.31
N VAL A 394 29.71 -13.96 -0.01
CA VAL A 394 29.70 -12.71 0.77
C VAL A 394 30.30 -12.93 2.15
N ARG A 395 29.95 -14.01 2.86
CA ARG A 395 30.54 -14.34 4.17
C ARG A 395 32.05 -14.52 4.08
N LEU A 396 32.55 -15.24 3.06
CA LEU A 396 33.99 -15.42 2.86
C LEU A 396 34.69 -14.10 2.55
N LYS A 397 34.09 -13.24 1.72
CA LYS A 397 34.66 -11.94 1.36
C LYS A 397 34.70 -10.97 2.53
N ASN A 398 33.69 -10.99 3.40
CA ASN A 398 33.71 -10.21 4.63
C ASN A 398 34.83 -10.69 5.58
N ALA A 399 34.97 -12.01 5.78
CA ALA A 399 36.05 -12.56 6.59
C ALA A 399 37.45 -12.24 6.03
N GLU A 400 37.60 -12.27 4.70
CA GLU A 400 38.83 -11.86 4.01
C GLU A 400 39.12 -10.37 4.25
N ALA A 401 38.12 -9.49 4.13
CA ALA A 401 38.25 -8.06 4.39
C ALA A 401 38.64 -7.77 5.86
N ASP A 402 38.02 -8.45 6.82
CA ASP A 402 38.34 -8.32 8.25
C ASP A 402 39.79 -8.72 8.55
N MET A 403 40.27 -9.80 7.93
CA MET A 403 41.66 -10.24 8.03
C MET A 403 42.65 -9.22 7.45
N PHE A 404 42.33 -8.62 6.30
CA PHE A 404 43.16 -7.56 5.72
C PHE A 404 43.19 -6.31 6.59
N GLN A 405 42.05 -5.92 7.15
CA GLN A 405 41.96 -4.79 8.06
C GLN A 405 42.78 -5.03 9.34
N LEU A 406 42.72 -6.24 9.91
CA LEU A 406 43.52 -6.62 11.07
C LEU A 406 45.02 -6.49 10.77
N LYS A 407 45.48 -7.03 9.63
CA LYS A 407 46.88 -6.94 9.21
C LYS A 407 47.33 -5.50 8.97
N ALA A 408 46.47 -4.66 8.37
CA ALA A 408 46.77 -3.25 8.18
C ALA A 408 46.92 -2.52 9.53
N ASN A 409 46.05 -2.82 10.50
CA ASN A 409 46.12 -2.26 11.85
C ASN A 409 47.39 -2.74 12.60
N GLU A 410 47.79 -4.00 12.44
CA GLU A 410 49.03 -4.54 13.00
C GLU A 410 50.28 -3.86 12.42
N ALA A 411 50.34 -3.74 11.09
CA ALA A 411 51.44 -3.06 10.40
C ALA A 411 51.55 -1.59 10.85
N LYS A 412 50.41 -0.91 11.02
CA LYS A 412 50.37 0.47 11.54
C LYS A 412 50.95 0.56 12.96
N ARG A 413 50.53 -0.33 13.86
CA ARG A 413 51.04 -0.35 15.25
C ARG A 413 52.54 -0.61 15.32
N GLU A 414 53.07 -1.51 14.50
CA GLU A 414 54.49 -1.80 14.48
C GLU A 414 55.30 -0.64 13.88
N ALA A 415 54.79 0.02 12.83
CA ALA A 415 55.39 1.23 12.29
C ALA A 415 55.47 2.35 13.34
N GLU A 416 54.38 2.59 14.08
CA GLU A 416 54.35 3.57 15.19
C GLU A 416 55.32 3.21 16.32
N ARG A 417 55.52 1.91 16.59
CA ARG A 417 56.52 1.44 17.57
C ARG A 417 57.94 1.71 17.09
N LEU A 418 58.26 1.36 15.85
CA LEU A 418 59.58 1.61 15.26
C LEU A 418 59.88 3.11 15.21
N GLN A 419 58.90 3.94 14.85
CA GLN A 419 59.03 5.39 14.87
C GLN A 419 59.40 5.92 16.26
N ARG A 420 58.74 5.44 17.33
CA ARG A 420 59.09 5.82 18.71
C ARG A 420 60.52 5.42 19.09
N ILE A 421 60.97 4.24 18.68
CA ILE A 421 62.34 3.78 18.94
C ILE A 421 63.35 4.65 18.18
N ALA A 422 63.06 4.99 16.92
CA ALA A 422 63.92 5.85 16.11
C ALA A 422 64.07 7.24 16.74
N LEU A 423 62.96 7.86 17.16
CA LEU A 423 62.98 9.15 17.85
C LEU A 423 63.81 9.08 19.15
N ALA A 424 63.56 8.09 20.00
CA ALA A 424 64.31 7.95 21.26
C ALA A 424 65.81 7.71 21.04
N LYS A 425 66.20 7.00 19.95
CA LYS A 425 67.61 6.81 19.60
C LYS A 425 68.23 8.10 19.07
N GLN A 426 67.49 8.88 18.28
CA GLN A 426 67.93 10.18 17.81
C GLN A 426 68.17 11.12 19.00
N ASP A 427 67.19 11.27 19.89
CA ASP A 427 67.29 12.12 21.10
C ASP A 427 68.53 11.75 21.92
N LYS A 428 68.72 10.44 22.20
CA LYS A 428 69.89 9.97 22.95
C LYS A 428 71.21 10.27 22.24
N SER A 429 71.27 10.13 20.92
CA SER A 429 72.49 10.45 20.16
C SER A 429 72.79 11.95 20.13
N GLU A 430 71.76 12.81 20.11
CA GLU A 430 71.89 14.26 20.21
C GLU A 430 72.34 14.68 21.62
N GLU A 431 71.79 14.06 22.67
CA GLU A 431 72.25 14.23 24.06
C GLU A 431 73.71 13.80 24.24
N GLU A 432 74.12 12.65 23.69
CA GLU A 432 75.51 12.18 23.75
C GLU A 432 76.46 13.10 22.97
N PHE A 433 76.05 13.56 21.79
CA PHE A 433 76.82 14.52 20.98
C PHE A 433 77.03 15.83 21.73
N THR A 434 75.96 16.41 22.28
CA THR A 434 76.04 17.67 23.05
C THR A 434 76.88 17.51 24.32
N SER A 435 76.75 16.40 25.04
CA SER A 435 77.57 16.09 26.22
C SER A 435 79.05 15.98 25.89
N ASN A 436 79.40 15.26 24.82
CA ASN A 436 80.80 15.12 24.38
C ASN A 436 81.38 16.45 23.89
N TYR A 437 80.60 17.23 23.15
CA TYR A 437 80.98 18.57 22.72
C TYR A 437 81.28 19.49 23.91
N LEU A 438 80.41 19.51 24.93
CA LEU A 438 80.61 20.32 26.14
C LEU A 438 81.83 19.86 26.95
N LYS A 439 82.05 18.55 27.09
CA LYS A 439 83.26 18.00 27.74
C LYS A 439 84.54 18.42 27.02
N GLN A 440 84.55 18.35 25.68
CA GLN A 440 85.69 18.78 24.88
C GLN A 440 86.00 20.28 25.09
N ARG A 441 84.96 21.12 25.08
CA ARG A 441 85.09 22.56 25.36
C ARG A 441 85.60 22.85 26.77
N LEU A 442 85.15 22.08 27.77
CA LEU A 442 85.65 22.20 29.15
C LEU A 442 87.15 21.87 29.22
N ASN A 443 87.55 20.74 28.62
CA ASN A 443 88.95 20.31 28.60
C ASN A 443 89.86 21.34 27.92
N GLU A 444 89.41 21.93 26.81
CA GLU A 444 90.13 23.01 26.11
C GLU A 444 90.25 24.27 26.98
N ALA A 445 89.18 24.69 27.66
CA ALA A 445 89.21 25.81 28.58
C ALA A 445 90.13 25.55 29.80
N GLU A 446 90.16 24.32 30.31
CA GLU A 446 91.08 23.92 31.38
C GLU A 446 92.54 23.92 30.92
N ALA A 447 92.82 23.46 29.69
CA ALA A 447 94.15 23.51 29.10
C ALA A 447 94.62 24.96 28.88
N GLU A 448 93.74 25.84 28.39
CA GLU A 448 94.01 27.28 28.28
C GLU A 448 94.29 27.91 29.64
N LYS A 449 93.50 27.55 30.67
CA LYS A 449 93.73 27.99 32.05
C LYS A 449 95.10 27.54 32.56
N GLN A 450 95.46 26.28 32.38
CA GLN A 450 96.77 25.74 32.80
C GLN A 450 97.92 26.44 32.07
N TYR A 451 97.80 26.64 30.75
CA TYR A 451 98.78 27.37 29.95
C TYR A 451 98.97 28.82 30.44
N LEU A 452 97.86 29.53 30.71
CA LEU A 452 97.91 30.88 31.26
C LEU A 452 98.55 30.90 32.66
N TYR A 453 98.22 29.94 33.52
CA TYR A 453 98.78 29.82 34.86
C TYR A 453 100.30 29.58 34.81
N GLU A 454 100.77 28.71 33.93
CA GLU A 454 102.20 28.44 33.75
C GLU A 454 102.94 29.64 33.14
N LYS A 455 102.32 30.36 32.20
CA LYS A 455 102.83 31.64 31.67
C LYS A 455 102.97 32.71 32.76
N ILE A 456 101.97 32.86 33.63
CA ILE A 456 102.02 33.79 34.77
C ILE A 456 103.15 33.37 35.72
N LYS A 457 103.24 32.08 36.08
CA LYS A 457 104.30 31.56 36.94
C LYS A 457 105.69 31.84 36.39
N LEU A 458 105.90 31.66 35.08
CA LEU A 458 107.17 32.00 34.42
C LEU A 458 107.44 33.51 34.43
N GLN A 459 106.42 34.36 34.25
CA GLN A 459 106.54 35.82 34.38
C GLN A 459 106.85 36.27 35.82
N GLU A 460 106.28 35.61 36.83
CA GLU A 460 106.57 35.85 38.25
C GLU A 460 107.97 35.39 38.64
N THR A 461 108.43 34.25 38.11
CA THR A 461 109.80 33.75 38.34
C THR A 461 110.85 34.65 37.67
N SER A 462 110.54 35.22 36.50
CA SER A 462 111.39 36.21 35.85
C SER A 462 111.34 37.59 36.52
N ARG A 463 110.22 37.96 37.17
CA ARG A 463 110.15 39.14 38.07
C ARG A 463 110.92 38.93 39.38
N ALA A 464 110.88 37.74 39.97
CA ALA A 464 111.63 37.38 41.18
C ALA A 464 113.16 37.34 40.95
N SER A 465 113.60 37.16 39.69
CA SER A 465 115.01 37.21 39.30
C SER A 465 115.54 38.64 39.08
N GLN A 466 114.67 39.66 39.15
CA GLN A 466 115.04 41.08 38.95
C GLN A 466 114.59 42.04 40.07
N SER A 467 114.09 41.55 41.22
CA SER A 467 113.74 42.41 42.37
C SER A 467 114.45 41.97 43.66
N SER A 468 115.76 42.18 43.70
CA SER A 468 116.48 42.48 44.95
C SER A 468 116.30 43.96 45.25
N ASN A 469 115.21 44.34 45.92
CA ASN A 469 115.12 45.45 46.90
C ASN A 469 113.67 45.85 47.19
N GLY A 470 113.33 45.91 48.48
CA GLY A 470 112.27 46.77 49.03
C GLY A 470 110.86 46.16 49.07
N GLY A 471 110.34 45.92 50.27
CA GLY A 471 109.02 45.30 50.50
C GLY A 471 107.82 46.26 50.38
N ASP A 472 106.62 45.69 50.38
CA ASP A 472 105.36 46.37 50.68
C ASP A 472 104.30 45.36 51.21
N PRO A 473 103.67 45.55 52.39
CA PRO A 473 102.72 44.59 52.99
C PRO A 473 101.33 44.51 52.34
N SER A 474 101.12 45.09 51.15
CA SER A 474 99.77 45.28 50.57
C SER A 474 99.32 44.18 49.59
N GLN A 475 100.20 43.27 49.14
CA GLN A 475 99.82 42.23 48.17
C GLN A 475 99.12 41.00 48.78
N MET A 476 99.25 40.78 50.09
CA MET A 476 98.67 39.59 50.75
C MET A 476 97.14 39.70 50.92
N LEU A 477 96.58 40.92 50.84
CA LEU A 477 95.13 41.17 50.95
C LEU A 477 94.34 40.89 49.66
N MET A 478 94.99 40.90 48.49
CA MET A 478 94.32 40.62 47.20
C MET A 478 94.15 39.10 46.95
N TYR A 479 95.05 38.27 47.47
CA TYR A 479 94.93 36.81 47.37
C TYR A 479 93.82 36.23 48.27
N SER A 480 93.48 36.92 49.36
CA SER A 480 92.39 36.50 50.25
C SER A 480 91.01 36.68 49.62
N LYS A 481 90.80 37.72 48.80
CA LYS A 481 89.50 37.99 48.16
C LYS A 481 89.16 37.09 46.97
N ILE A 482 90.16 36.48 46.32
CA ILE A 482 89.92 35.57 45.18
C ILE A 482 89.51 34.17 45.67
N HIS A 483 89.96 33.76 46.86
CA HIS A 483 89.62 32.45 47.43
C HIS A 483 88.17 32.38 47.93
N ASP A 484 87.60 33.51 48.37
CA ASP A 484 86.19 33.60 48.84
C ASP A 484 85.14 33.60 47.71
N LEU A 485 85.54 33.95 46.47
CA LEU A 485 84.62 33.96 45.31
C LEU A 485 84.55 32.62 44.56
N LEU A 486 85.49 31.70 44.81
CA LEU A 486 85.54 30.39 44.14
C LEU A 486 84.73 29.29 44.84
N TYR A 487 84.25 29.52 46.07
CA TYR A 487 83.48 28.56 46.87
C TYR A 487 82.01 28.94 47.12
N SER A 488 81.50 29.99 46.47
CA SER A 488 80.10 30.39 46.62
C SER A 488 79.29 30.04 45.36
N ALA A 489 78.51 28.97 45.43
CA ALA A 489 77.46 28.64 44.46
C ALA A 489 76.20 28.10 45.16
N PRO A 490 75.00 28.37 44.60
CA PRO A 490 73.79 28.77 45.34
C PRO A 490 72.79 27.62 45.61
N PRO A 491 71.69 27.86 46.36
CA PRO A 491 70.70 26.84 46.67
C PRO A 491 69.81 26.49 45.47
N LYS A 492 69.41 25.21 45.41
CA LYS A 492 68.52 24.61 44.41
C LYS A 492 67.15 25.32 44.33
N PRO A 493 66.57 25.53 43.14
CA PRO A 493 65.16 25.83 43.03
C PRO A 493 64.33 24.54 43.01
N ASP A 494 63.45 24.40 44.00
CA ASP A 494 62.30 23.49 43.95
C ASP A 494 61.42 23.86 42.75
N THR A 495 61.18 22.90 41.86
CA THR A 495 60.14 23.03 40.83
C THR A 495 59.01 22.07 41.17
N GLN A 496 57.99 22.60 41.86
CA GLN A 496 56.68 21.97 41.95
C GLN A 496 56.02 21.98 40.56
N GLY A 497 55.86 20.80 39.95
CA GLY A 497 55.01 20.58 38.80
C GLY A 497 53.66 20.00 39.23
N HIS A 498 52.59 20.76 39.06
CA HIS A 498 51.21 20.30 39.21
C HIS A 498 50.87 19.19 38.18
N PRO A 499 50.05 18.20 38.56
CA PRO A 499 49.63 17.14 37.64
C PRO A 499 48.45 17.59 36.75
N PHE A 500 48.62 17.41 35.44
CA PHE A 500 47.52 17.43 34.47
C PHE A 500 46.56 16.27 34.74
N ARG A 501 45.26 16.59 34.84
CA ARG A 501 44.15 15.65 34.80
C ARG A 501 44.13 14.89 33.47
N THR A 502 44.16 13.57 33.54
CA THR A 502 43.58 12.66 32.55
C THR A 502 42.31 12.05 33.15
N ASN A 503 41.16 12.34 32.53
CA ASN A 503 39.92 11.57 32.71
C ASN A 503 40.02 10.27 31.89
N PRO A 504 39.48 9.15 32.38
CA PRO A 504 38.84 8.16 31.52
C PRO A 504 37.48 8.65 31.02
#